data_AF-E1KUH3-F1
#
_entry.id   AF-E1KUH3-F1
#
_cell.length_a   1.000
_cell.length_b   1.000
_cell.length_c   1.000
_cell.angle_alpha   90.00
_cell.angle_beta   90.00
_cell.angle_gamma   90.00
#
_symmetry.space_group_name_H-M   'P 1'
#
loop_
_entity.id
_entity.type
_entity.pdbx_description
1 polymer ?
#
loop_
_entity_poly.entity_id
_entity_poly.type
_entity_poly.pdbx_seq_one_letter_code
_entity_poly.pdbx_strand_id
1 'polypeptide(L)'
;MKRILLTSAVLLLSLLTVSAKPKKAQGTKAIDKIKYEITYRTHSVKDTTARDENGKYVYGQDDMRLEVGEMVSYFYSATKRAYDDEILKSIEVGDVAKSNVSSGNITMDFFRNYPKGKTTYIDEVLSEKFRIEEPMEQPKWEIVADSTKKILNYDCQMARTTFKGRQWTAWFTADIPLDN
;
A
#
# COMPACT_ATOMS: atom_id res chain seq x y z
N MET A 1 -40.41 -23.35 59.98
CA MET A 1 -39.09 -22.71 59.83
C MET A 1 -38.51 -23.13 58.48
N LYS A 2 -38.21 -22.16 57.62
CA LYS A 2 -37.71 -22.36 56.24
C LYS A 2 -36.32 -23.00 56.24
N ARG A 3 -36.11 -24.02 55.40
CA ARG A 3 -34.77 -24.43 54.95
C ARG A 3 -34.77 -24.54 53.43
N ILE A 4 -34.01 -23.64 52.80
CA ILE A 4 -33.70 -23.53 51.39
C ILE A 4 -32.34 -24.18 51.20
N LEU A 5 -32.19 -25.13 50.28
CA LEU A 5 -30.90 -25.60 49.74
C LEU A 5 -31.16 -26.01 48.28
N LEU A 6 -31.07 -25.06 47.35
CA LEU A 6 -29.92 -24.81 46.45
C LEU A 6 -29.73 -25.90 45.39
N THR A 7 -30.38 -25.67 44.25
CA THR A 7 -30.15 -26.31 42.96
C THR A 7 -28.72 -26.10 42.49
N SER A 8 -27.95 -27.18 42.31
CA SER A 8 -26.67 -27.12 41.60
C SER A 8 -26.92 -27.38 40.12
N ALA A 9 -27.15 -26.31 39.36
CA ALA A 9 -27.16 -26.37 37.90
C ALA A 9 -25.71 -26.32 37.41
N VAL A 10 -25.18 -27.46 36.97
CA VAL A 10 -23.87 -27.55 36.34
C VAL A 10 -23.99 -26.95 34.93
N LEU A 11 -23.64 -25.67 34.79
CA LEU A 11 -23.43 -25.06 33.47
C LEU A 11 -22.08 -25.57 32.93
N LEU A 12 -22.12 -26.62 32.12
CA LEU A 12 -21.01 -27.00 31.26
C LEU A 12 -20.84 -25.90 30.19
N LEU A 13 -19.97 -24.93 30.47
CA LEU A 13 -19.40 -24.06 29.44
C LEU A 13 -18.57 -24.95 28.50
N SER A 14 -19.16 -25.41 27.42
CA SER A 14 -18.40 -25.88 26.27
C SER A 14 -17.73 -24.66 25.64
N LEU A 15 -16.46 -24.45 25.97
CA LEU A 15 -15.58 -23.59 25.18
C LEU A 15 -15.51 -24.18 23.77
N LEU A 16 -16.33 -23.67 22.86
CA LEU A 16 -16.16 -23.84 21.43
C LEU A 16 -14.90 -23.07 21.04
N THR A 17 -13.74 -23.69 21.22
CA THR A 17 -12.51 -23.23 20.57
C THR A 17 -12.68 -23.51 19.08
N VAL A 18 -13.16 -22.51 18.34
CA VAL A 18 -13.06 -22.49 16.89
C VAL A 18 -11.56 -22.37 16.57
N SER A 19 -10.89 -23.52 16.42
CA SER A 19 -9.59 -23.57 15.78
C SER A 19 -9.83 -23.45 14.28
N ALA A 20 -9.91 -22.20 13.80
CA ALA A 20 -9.85 -21.93 12.37
C ALA A 20 -8.42 -22.22 11.92
N LYS A 21 -8.18 -23.41 11.36
CA LYS A 21 -6.93 -23.67 10.64
C LYS A 21 -6.88 -22.67 9.47
N PRO A 22 -5.80 -21.89 9.29
CA PRO A 22 -5.69 -21.01 8.15
C PRO A 22 -5.88 -21.85 6.89
N LYS A 23 -6.79 -21.40 6.02
CA LYS A 23 -6.95 -21.97 4.69
C LYS A 23 -5.56 -21.93 4.06
N LYS A 24 -4.98 -23.10 3.71
CA LYS A 24 -3.73 -23.16 2.97
C LYS A 24 -3.82 -22.15 1.82
N ALA A 25 -2.91 -21.19 1.79
CA ALA A 25 -2.86 -20.19 0.73
C ALA A 25 -2.93 -20.93 -0.61
N GLN A 26 -3.94 -20.62 -1.40
CA GLN A 26 -4.01 -21.03 -2.80
C GLN A 26 -2.65 -20.64 -3.41
N GLY A 27 -1.90 -21.60 -3.95
CA GLY A 27 -0.51 -21.39 -4.35
C GLY A 27 -0.32 -20.11 -5.17
N THR A 28 0.77 -19.39 -4.91
CA THR A 28 1.07 -18.11 -5.56
C THR A 28 1.15 -18.30 -7.06
N LYS A 29 0.20 -17.72 -7.81
CA LYS A 29 0.22 -17.74 -9.27
C LYS A 29 1.04 -16.55 -9.76
N ALA A 30 2.10 -16.82 -10.52
CA ALA A 30 2.81 -15.77 -11.25
C ALA A 30 1.86 -15.10 -12.26
N ILE A 31 1.75 -13.78 -12.19
CA ILE A 31 0.84 -12.99 -13.05
C ILE A 31 1.58 -12.27 -14.19
N ASP A 32 2.88 -12.02 -14.04
CA ASP A 32 3.71 -11.33 -15.03
C ASP A 32 5.23 -11.50 -14.71
N LYS A 33 6.11 -10.96 -15.57
CA LYS A 33 7.56 -10.90 -15.39
C LYS A 33 8.05 -9.46 -15.27
N ILE A 34 8.73 -9.14 -14.17
CA ILE A 34 9.27 -7.79 -13.88
C ILE A 34 10.40 -7.46 -14.86
N LYS A 35 10.36 -6.24 -15.42
CA LYS A 35 11.41 -5.66 -16.28
C LYS A 35 12.16 -4.53 -15.60
N TYR A 36 11.45 -3.70 -14.84
CA TYR A 36 12.03 -2.57 -14.13
C TYR A 36 11.51 -2.49 -12.70
N GLU A 37 12.37 -2.00 -11.82
CA GLU A 37 12.04 -1.63 -10.46
C GLU A 37 12.46 -0.17 -10.24
N ILE A 38 11.50 0.70 -9.93
CA ILE A 38 11.75 2.10 -9.65
C ILE A 38 11.37 2.39 -8.20
N THR A 39 12.30 2.97 -7.43
CA THR A 39 12.05 3.36 -6.03
C THR A 39 11.86 4.86 -5.95
N TYR A 40 10.81 5.29 -5.25
CA TYR A 40 10.45 6.68 -5.02
C TYR A 40 10.50 6.98 -3.53
N ARG A 41 11.22 8.03 -3.14
CA ARG A 41 11.06 8.60 -1.80
C ARG A 41 9.86 9.53 -1.78
N THR A 42 8.81 9.10 -1.10
CA THR A 42 7.54 9.82 -1.02
C THR A 42 7.46 10.63 0.26
N HIS A 43 6.98 11.86 0.14
CA HIS A 43 6.71 12.75 1.27
C HIS A 43 5.20 13.01 1.31
N SER A 44 4.55 12.73 2.44
CA SER A 44 3.09 12.86 2.59
C SER A 44 2.73 13.62 3.87
N VAL A 45 1.67 14.42 3.82
CA VAL A 45 1.13 15.12 4.99
C VAL A 45 -0.16 14.43 5.38
N LYS A 46 -0.18 13.73 6.50
CA LYS A 46 -1.34 12.99 6.99
C LYS A 46 -2.34 13.90 7.70
N ASP A 47 -1.83 14.78 8.55
CA ASP A 47 -2.62 15.79 9.26
C ASP A 47 -2.19 17.18 8.78
N THR A 48 -3.06 17.86 8.05
CA THR A 48 -2.80 19.20 7.51
C THR A 48 -2.96 20.32 8.56
N THR A 49 -3.52 19.99 9.73
CA THR A 49 -3.65 20.88 10.88
C THR A 49 -2.42 20.83 11.78
N ALA A 50 -1.69 19.70 11.77
CA ALA A 50 -0.41 19.56 12.46
C ALA A 50 0.69 20.38 11.77
N ARG A 51 1.36 21.23 12.55
CA ARG A 51 2.48 22.06 12.10
C ARG A 51 3.68 21.89 13.03
N ASP A 52 4.88 22.03 12.48
CA ASP A 52 6.10 22.14 13.29
C ASP A 52 6.17 23.50 14.01
N GLU A 53 7.21 23.68 14.83
CA GLU A 53 7.48 24.94 15.56
C GLU A 53 7.62 26.17 14.65
N ASN A 54 7.87 25.98 13.35
CA ASN A 54 8.01 27.03 12.35
C ASN A 54 6.75 27.20 11.47
N GLY A 55 5.65 26.51 11.80
CA GLY A 55 4.39 26.57 11.04
C GLY A 55 4.39 25.76 9.74
N LYS A 56 5.40 24.92 9.49
CA LYS A 56 5.47 24.08 8.28
C LYS A 56 4.70 22.78 8.49
N TYR A 57 4.29 22.14 7.38
CA TYR A 57 3.66 20.83 7.43
C TYR A 57 4.63 19.78 7.98
N VAL A 58 4.09 18.87 8.80
CA VAL A 58 4.82 17.68 9.25
C VAL A 58 4.68 16.60 8.18
N TYR A 59 5.79 16.25 7.53
CA TYR A 59 5.82 15.24 6.48
C TYR A 59 6.18 13.87 7.04
N GLY A 60 5.37 12.87 6.74
CA GLY A 60 5.77 11.47 6.76
C GLY A 60 6.59 11.13 5.51
N GLN A 61 7.47 10.15 5.65
CA GLN A 61 8.26 9.61 4.54
C GLN A 61 7.91 8.14 4.30
N ASP A 62 7.97 7.72 3.04
CA ASP A 62 7.74 6.34 2.64
C ASP A 62 8.57 6.04 1.38
N ASP A 63 9.30 4.93 1.36
CA ASP A 63 9.96 4.46 0.15
C ASP A 63 8.98 3.58 -0.62
N MET A 64 8.42 4.12 -1.69
CA MET A 64 7.47 3.43 -2.57
C MET A 64 8.21 2.73 -3.70
N ARG A 65 7.70 1.58 -4.13
CA ARG A 65 8.24 0.77 -5.22
C ARG A 65 7.25 0.66 -6.35
N LEU A 66 7.70 0.92 -7.57
CA LEU A 66 7.00 0.58 -8.82
C LEU A 66 7.74 -0.57 -9.50
N GLU A 67 7.09 -1.72 -9.59
CA GLU A 67 7.49 -2.84 -10.43
C GLU A 67 6.76 -2.74 -11.76
N VAL A 68 7.51 -2.72 -12.87
CA VAL A 68 7.00 -2.59 -14.23
C VAL A 68 7.25 -3.93 -14.93
N GLY A 69 6.20 -4.69 -15.16
CA GLY A 69 6.23 -5.96 -15.89
C GLY A 69 6.04 -5.82 -17.40
N GLU A 70 5.84 -6.93 -18.09
CA GLU A 70 5.51 -6.96 -19.53
C GLU A 70 4.06 -6.54 -19.81
N MET A 71 3.15 -6.75 -18.86
CA MET A 71 1.72 -6.45 -19.00
C MET A 71 1.15 -5.70 -17.79
N VAL A 72 1.71 -5.88 -16.59
CA VAL A 72 1.17 -5.38 -15.33
C VAL A 72 2.22 -4.47 -14.69
N SER A 73 1.77 -3.35 -14.13
CA SER A 73 2.58 -2.58 -13.19
C SER A 73 2.03 -2.72 -11.79
N TYR A 74 2.89 -2.76 -10.79
CA TYR A 74 2.52 -2.86 -9.38
C TYR A 74 3.26 -1.80 -8.56
N PHE A 75 2.51 -0.95 -7.89
CA PHE A 75 3.00 0.12 -7.03
C PHE A 75 2.60 -0.13 -5.58
N TYR A 76 3.55 -0.09 -4.66
CA TYR A 76 3.33 -0.40 -3.23
C TYR A 76 4.36 0.30 -2.34
N SER A 77 4.11 0.32 -1.03
CA SER A 77 5.10 0.78 -0.04
C SER A 77 6.12 -0.31 0.27
N ALA A 78 7.38 -0.09 -0.11
CA ALA A 78 8.47 -0.99 0.25
C ALA A 78 8.78 -0.90 1.76
N THR A 79 8.57 0.28 2.36
CA THR A 79 8.68 0.49 3.80
C THR A 79 7.67 -0.40 4.57
N LYS A 80 6.39 -0.38 4.19
CA LYS A 80 5.35 -1.22 4.80
C LYS A 80 5.64 -2.72 4.64
N ARG A 81 6.08 -3.15 3.45
CA ARG A 81 6.47 -4.55 3.23
C ARG A 81 7.62 -5.00 4.12
N ALA A 82 8.67 -4.17 4.25
CA ALA A 82 9.79 -4.49 5.12
C ALA A 82 9.36 -4.60 6.59
N TYR A 83 8.47 -3.72 7.04
CA TYR A 83 7.87 -3.80 8.37
C TYR A 83 7.06 -5.09 8.56
N ASP A 84 6.17 -5.43 7.61
CA ASP A 84 5.33 -6.63 7.70
C ASP A 84 6.16 -7.92 7.71
N ASP A 85 7.23 -7.97 6.92
CA ASP A 85 8.16 -9.11 6.88
C ASP A 85 8.90 -9.28 8.22
N GLU A 86 9.26 -8.19 8.90
CA GLU A 86 9.89 -8.24 10.23
C GLU A 86 8.91 -8.74 11.29
N ILE A 87 7.68 -8.22 11.30
CA ILE A 87 6.62 -8.65 12.21
C ILE A 87 6.28 -10.14 12.00
N LEU A 88 6.18 -10.60 10.74
CA LEU A 88 5.91 -12.00 10.44
C LEU A 88 7.01 -12.91 10.99
N LYS A 89 8.28 -12.56 10.76
CA LYS A 89 9.42 -13.32 11.30
C LYS A 89 9.46 -13.34 12.82
N SER A 90 9.11 -12.23 13.47
CA SER A 90 9.10 -12.16 14.94
C SER A 90 8.03 -13.10 15.52
N ILE A 91 6.84 -13.14 14.90
CA ILE A 91 5.77 -14.07 15.25
C ILE A 91 6.21 -15.53 15.08
N GLU A 92 6.90 -15.85 13.98
CA GLU A 92 7.40 -17.21 13.71
C GLU A 92 8.40 -17.69 14.76
N VAL A 93 9.25 -16.79 15.27
CA VAL A 93 10.24 -17.11 16.32
C VAL A 93 9.66 -16.99 17.73
N GLY A 94 8.41 -16.52 17.87
CA GLY A 94 7.74 -16.34 19.16
C GLY A 94 8.28 -15.17 19.97
N ASP A 95 8.97 -14.23 19.32
CA ASP A 95 9.48 -13.01 19.91
C ASP A 95 8.60 -11.83 19.50
N VAL A 96 8.02 -11.15 20.48
CA VAL A 96 7.25 -9.91 20.24
C VAL A 96 8.23 -8.74 20.20
N ALA A 97 9.12 -8.77 19.21
CA ALA A 97 10.06 -7.69 18.99
C ALA A 97 9.31 -6.46 18.45
N LYS A 98 9.67 -5.28 18.97
CA LYS A 98 9.30 -4.01 18.33
C LYS A 98 10.11 -3.89 17.05
N SER A 99 9.45 -3.79 15.91
CA SER A 99 10.13 -3.46 14.65
C SER A 99 10.73 -2.06 14.74
N ASN A 100 11.99 -1.93 14.33
CA ASN A 100 12.65 -0.63 14.19
C ASN A 100 12.37 0.00 12.81
N VAL A 101 11.69 -0.72 11.92
CA VAL A 101 11.26 -0.22 10.62
C VAL A 101 9.98 0.58 10.81
N SER A 102 9.88 1.72 10.13
CA SER A 102 8.63 2.48 10.10
C SER A 102 7.52 1.61 9.49
N SER A 103 6.32 1.65 10.04
CA SER A 103 5.16 0.98 9.42
C SER A 103 4.74 1.60 8.08
N GLY A 104 5.43 2.61 7.57
CA GLY A 104 5.03 3.37 6.40
C GLY A 104 3.84 4.30 6.69
N ASN A 105 3.64 5.23 5.77
CA ASN A 105 2.57 6.24 5.83
C ASN A 105 1.57 6.09 4.68
N ILE A 106 1.84 5.21 3.72
CA ILE A 106 0.97 4.88 2.59
C ILE A 106 0.82 3.35 2.55
N THR A 107 -0.39 2.86 2.78
CA THR A 107 -0.70 1.41 2.85
C THR A 107 -1.27 0.84 1.56
N MET A 108 -1.44 1.68 0.54
CA MET A 108 -2.04 1.30 -0.74
C MET A 108 -1.12 0.37 -1.54
N ASP A 109 -1.70 -0.72 -2.02
CA ASP A 109 -1.24 -1.49 -3.18
C ASP A 109 -2.03 -1.07 -4.42
N PHE A 110 -1.34 -0.81 -5.53
CA PHE A 110 -1.97 -0.40 -6.78
C PHE A 110 -1.45 -1.22 -7.95
N PHE A 111 -2.34 -1.93 -8.64
CA PHE A 111 -2.04 -2.64 -9.87
C PHE A 111 -2.61 -1.91 -11.06
N ARG A 112 -1.78 -1.75 -12.10
CA ARG A 112 -2.20 -1.30 -13.42
C ARG A 112 -2.32 -2.50 -14.35
N ASN A 113 -3.41 -2.55 -15.12
CA ASN A 113 -3.73 -3.60 -16.09
C ASN A 113 -3.87 -5.01 -15.46
N TYR A 114 -4.28 -5.08 -14.19
CA TYR A 114 -4.61 -6.34 -13.53
C TYR A 114 -5.91 -6.20 -12.73
N PRO A 115 -6.98 -6.96 -13.06
CA PRO A 115 -7.11 -7.80 -14.25
C PRO A 115 -6.96 -6.98 -15.55
N LYS A 116 -6.70 -7.64 -16.68
CA LYS A 116 -6.47 -6.95 -17.96
C LYS A 116 -7.55 -5.90 -18.25
N GLY A 117 -7.12 -4.69 -18.59
CA GLY A 117 -7.99 -3.54 -18.87
C GLY A 117 -8.52 -2.81 -17.62
N LYS A 118 -8.07 -3.18 -16.42
CA LYS A 118 -8.48 -2.56 -15.15
C LYS A 118 -7.30 -2.09 -14.32
N THR A 119 -7.56 -1.11 -13.46
CA THR A 119 -6.72 -0.79 -12.31
C THR A 119 -7.32 -1.42 -11.06
N THR A 120 -6.48 -2.03 -10.21
CA THR A 120 -6.90 -2.56 -8.92
C THR A 120 -6.20 -1.79 -7.81
N TYR A 121 -6.98 -1.20 -6.91
CA TYR A 121 -6.52 -0.62 -5.66
C TYR A 121 -6.82 -1.61 -4.52
N ILE A 122 -5.85 -1.90 -3.67
CA ILE A 122 -6.03 -2.67 -2.45
C ILE A 122 -5.54 -1.84 -1.28
N ASP A 123 -6.37 -1.72 -0.25
CA ASP A 123 -6.03 -1.01 0.97
C ASP A 123 -6.66 -1.70 2.16
N GLU A 124 -6.10 -1.43 3.33
CA GLU A 124 -6.51 -2.05 4.58
C GLU A 124 -7.25 -1.02 5.42
N VAL A 125 -8.51 -1.33 5.72
CA VAL A 125 -9.31 -0.55 6.67
C VAL A 125 -9.57 -1.43 7.87
N LEU A 126 -9.09 -1.00 9.03
CA LEU A 126 -9.04 -1.77 10.27
C LEU A 126 -8.16 -3.03 10.13
N SER A 127 -8.77 -4.17 9.83
CA SER A 127 -8.08 -5.45 9.63
C SER A 127 -8.65 -6.21 8.43
N GLU A 128 -9.40 -5.51 7.59
CA GLU A 128 -9.98 -6.05 6.36
C GLU A 128 -9.36 -5.37 5.15
N LYS A 129 -9.00 -6.18 4.16
CA LYS A 129 -8.49 -5.69 2.89
C LYS A 129 -9.64 -5.47 1.93
N PHE A 130 -9.75 -4.24 1.44
CA PHE A 130 -10.71 -3.85 0.43
C PHE A 130 -10.03 -3.84 -0.91
N ARG A 131 -10.68 -4.44 -1.91
CA ARG A 131 -10.24 -4.45 -3.29
C ARG A 131 -11.21 -3.65 -4.14
N ILE A 132 -10.71 -2.64 -4.81
CA ILE A 132 -11.47 -1.76 -5.70
C ILE A 132 -10.92 -1.94 -7.10
N GLU A 133 -11.76 -2.36 -8.04
CA GLU A 133 -11.40 -2.47 -9.46
C GLU A 133 -12.12 -1.41 -10.27
N GLU A 134 -11.37 -0.66 -11.08
CA GLU A 134 -11.92 0.34 -12.00
C GLU A 134 -11.44 0.07 -13.43
N PRO A 135 -12.20 0.48 -14.46
CA PRO A 135 -11.68 0.50 -15.83
C PRO A 135 -10.37 1.29 -15.89
N MET A 136 -9.39 0.78 -16.64
CA MET A 136 -8.12 1.48 -16.83
C MET A 136 -8.34 2.73 -17.69
N GLU A 137 -8.30 3.89 -17.06
CA GLU A 137 -8.42 5.19 -17.71
C GLU A 137 -7.05 5.86 -17.81
N GLN A 138 -6.76 6.48 -18.96
CA GLN A 138 -5.55 7.29 -19.13
C GLN A 138 -5.89 8.78 -18.93
N PRO A 139 -5.24 9.47 -17.98
CA PRO A 139 -5.39 10.91 -17.86
C PRO A 139 -4.89 11.62 -19.13
N LYS A 140 -5.60 12.67 -19.55
CA LYS A 140 -5.17 13.55 -20.63
C LYS A 140 -4.13 14.52 -20.08
N TRP A 141 -2.87 14.25 -20.37
CA TRP A 141 -1.75 15.08 -19.94
C TRP A 141 -1.54 16.28 -20.87
N GLU A 142 -1.34 17.44 -20.29
CA GLU A 142 -0.86 18.64 -20.99
C GLU A 142 0.63 18.81 -20.68
N ILE A 143 1.46 18.73 -21.71
CA ILE A 143 2.89 19.05 -21.57
C ILE A 143 3.02 20.56 -21.32
N VAL A 144 3.76 20.91 -20.27
CA VAL A 144 4.04 22.31 -19.95
C VAL A 144 5.29 22.71 -20.71
N ALA A 145 5.12 23.50 -21.76
CA ALA A 145 6.22 23.99 -22.59
C ALA A 145 7.31 24.68 -21.75
N ASP A 146 8.56 24.55 -22.19
CA ASP A 146 9.77 25.13 -21.58
C ASP A 146 10.07 24.68 -20.13
N SER A 147 9.29 23.75 -19.59
CA SER A 147 9.57 23.17 -18.29
C SER A 147 10.75 22.21 -18.38
N THR A 148 11.81 22.51 -17.63
CA THR A 148 13.02 21.68 -17.58
C THR A 148 13.45 21.47 -16.15
N LYS A 149 13.85 20.24 -15.83
CA LYS A 149 14.46 19.87 -14.56
C LYS A 149 15.36 18.67 -14.77
N LYS A 150 16.53 18.66 -14.12
CA LYS A 150 17.36 17.46 -14.02
C LYS A 150 16.97 16.66 -12.78
N ILE A 151 16.58 15.39 -12.97
CA ILE A 151 16.29 14.45 -11.88
C ILE A 151 17.17 13.23 -12.10
N LEU A 152 18.05 12.92 -11.13
CA LEU A 152 19.04 11.83 -11.26
C LEU A 152 19.86 11.92 -12.57
N ASN A 153 20.18 13.14 -13.00
CA ASN A 153 20.85 13.49 -14.26
C ASN A 153 20.07 13.26 -15.56
N TYR A 154 18.82 12.81 -15.50
CA TYR A 154 17.94 12.77 -16.66
C TYR A 154 17.31 14.13 -16.92
N ASP A 155 17.22 14.50 -18.19
CA ASP A 155 16.46 15.67 -18.61
C ASP A 155 14.97 15.35 -18.57
N CYS A 156 14.24 16.09 -17.73
CA CYS A 156 12.82 15.90 -17.50
C CYS A 156 12.01 17.11 -17.95
N GLN A 157 10.81 16.81 -18.44
CA GLN A 157 9.75 17.76 -18.77
C GLN A 157 8.60 17.59 -17.78
N MET A 158 7.83 18.65 -17.59
CA MET A 158 6.65 18.64 -16.73
C MET A 158 5.38 18.46 -17.57
N ALA A 159 4.45 17.66 -17.05
CA ALA A 159 3.09 17.56 -17.53
C ALA A 159 2.10 17.82 -16.39
N ARG A 160 0.93 18.34 -16.72
CA ARG A 160 -0.16 18.57 -15.77
C ARG A 160 -1.47 17.95 -16.27
N THR A 161 -2.35 17.58 -15.36
CA THR A 161 -3.70 17.12 -15.71
C THR A 161 -4.65 17.33 -14.54
N THR A 162 -5.95 17.36 -14.82
CA THR A 162 -6.99 17.19 -13.80
C THR A 162 -7.59 15.80 -13.97
N PHE A 163 -7.42 14.95 -12.98
CA PHE A 163 -7.85 13.55 -13.04
C PHE A 163 -8.45 13.11 -11.71
N LYS A 164 -9.64 12.48 -11.77
CA LYS A 164 -10.40 12.00 -10.61
C LYS A 164 -10.55 13.07 -9.50
N GLY A 165 -10.85 14.30 -9.90
CA GLY A 165 -11.09 15.43 -8.98
C GLY A 165 -9.83 16.04 -8.36
N ARG A 166 -8.63 15.67 -8.81
CA ARG A 166 -7.34 16.21 -8.34
C ARG A 166 -6.54 16.83 -9.47
N GLN A 167 -5.74 17.84 -9.13
CA GLN A 167 -4.72 18.36 -10.02
C GLN A 167 -3.43 17.58 -9.80
N TRP A 168 -2.88 17.04 -10.88
CA TRP A 168 -1.64 16.29 -10.86
C TRP A 168 -0.57 17.02 -11.67
N THR A 169 0.65 16.98 -11.18
CA THR A 169 1.84 17.42 -11.88
C THR A 169 2.83 16.27 -11.89
N ALA A 170 3.36 15.92 -13.06
CA ALA A 170 4.34 14.85 -13.24
C ALA A 170 5.59 15.43 -13.91
N TRP A 171 6.76 15.03 -13.43
CA TRP A 171 8.03 15.23 -14.13
C TRP A 171 8.45 13.89 -14.74
N PHE A 172 8.72 13.86 -16.03
CA PHE A 172 9.04 12.63 -16.77
C PHE A 172 10.19 12.86 -17.74
N THR A 173 10.91 11.79 -18.09
CA THR A 173 11.98 11.79 -19.10
C THR A 173 11.61 10.85 -20.25
N ALA A 174 12.06 11.19 -21.46
CA ALA A 174 11.93 10.33 -22.63
C ALA A 174 13.10 9.31 -22.76
N ASP A 175 14.15 9.48 -21.96
CA ASP A 175 15.38 8.65 -22.01
C ASP A 175 15.15 7.22 -21.51
N ILE A 176 14.10 7.02 -20.72
CA ILE A 176 13.66 5.72 -20.23
C ILE A 176 12.24 5.48 -20.77
N PRO A 177 12.10 5.02 -22.03
CA PRO A 177 10.79 4.75 -22.62
C PRO A 177 10.22 3.47 -22.00
N LEU A 178 9.60 3.61 -20.82
CA LEU A 178 8.84 2.55 -20.19
C LEU A 178 7.56 2.32 -20.99
N ASP A 179 7.40 1.12 -21.50
CA ASP A 179 6.16 0.64 -22.11
C ASP A 179 5.39 -0.18 -21.06
N ASN A 180 4.20 0.31 -20.69
CA ASN A 180 3.16 -0.39 -19.93
C ASN A 180 1.82 0.31 -20.19
#